data_AF-A0A9X8MH07-F1
#
_entry.id   AF-A0A9X8MH07-F1
#
_cell.length_a   1.000
_cell.length_b   1.000
_cell.length_c   1.000
_cell.angle_alpha   90.00
_cell.angle_beta   90.00
_cell.angle_gamma   90.00
#
_symmetry.space_group_name_H-M   'P 1'
#
loop_
_entity.id
_entity.type
_entity.pdbx_description
1 polymer ?
#
loop_
_entity_poly.entity_id
_entity_poly.type
_entity_poly.pdbx_seq_one_letter_code
_entity_poly.pdbx_strand_id
1 'polypeptide(L)'
;MLTEHEFREALGISVPVKKKPAYQPGPSIRVTLSVRKPDGGLPIRFVDTYPTMSELLATIEVQKKARASGLIPWAVLSIERIT
;
A
#
# COMPACT_ATOMS: atom_id res chain seq x y z
N MET A 1 8.54 -41.66 20.96
CA MET A 1 9.51 -41.46 19.86
C MET A 1 9.82 -39.99 19.82
N LEU A 2 11.09 -39.62 19.93
CA LEU A 2 11.52 -38.22 19.94
C LEU A 2 11.46 -37.67 18.51
N THR A 3 10.85 -36.50 18.31
CA THR A 3 10.77 -35.88 16.97
C THR A 3 12.11 -35.25 16.60
N GLU A 4 12.36 -35.08 15.30
CA GLU A 4 13.61 -34.49 14.77
C GLU A 4 13.94 -33.11 15.40
N HIS A 5 12.91 -32.37 15.81
CA HIS A 5 13.05 -31.07 16.46
C HIS A 5 13.70 -31.17 17.83
N GLU A 6 13.22 -32.08 18.68
CA GLU A 6 13.72 -32.25 20.06
C GLU A 6 15.16 -32.78 20.08
N PHE A 7 15.55 -33.57 19.07
CA PHE A 7 16.94 -34.02 18.91
C PHE A 7 17.89 -32.86 18.55
N ARG A 8 17.43 -31.90 17.74
CA ARG A 8 18.22 -30.72 17.37
C ARG A 8 18.40 -29.74 18.53
N GLU A 9 17.38 -29.60 19.38
CA GLU A 9 17.45 -28.76 20.58
C GLU A 9 18.44 -29.34 21.61
N ALA A 10 18.42 -30.66 21.83
CA ALA A 10 19.34 -31.34 22.73
C ALA A 10 20.82 -31.25 22.29
N LEU A 11 21.06 -31.12 20.98
CA LEU A 11 22.41 -30.96 20.42
C LEU A 11 22.87 -29.50 20.33
N GLY A 12 22.04 -28.53 20.75
CA GLY A 12 22.38 -27.11 20.68
C GLY A 12 22.50 -26.56 19.25
N ILE A 13 21.96 -27.26 18.24
CA ILE A 13 22.03 -26.90 16.81
C ILE A 13 20.85 -25.98 16.42
N SER A 14 20.17 -25.37 17.40
CA SER A 14 19.06 -24.48 17.12
C SER A 14 19.60 -23.18 16.50
N VAL A 15 19.49 -23.08 15.18
CA VAL A 15 19.80 -21.85 14.45
C VAL A 15 18.86 -20.76 14.92
N PRO A 16 19.35 -19.59 15.37
CA PRO A 16 18.47 -18.50 15.71
C PRO A 16 17.70 -18.12 14.45
N VAL A 17 16.38 -18.32 14.46
CA VAL A 17 15.49 -17.83 13.42
C VAL A 17 15.66 -16.32 13.40
N LYS A 18 16.41 -15.80 12.41
CA LYS A 18 16.54 -14.37 12.19
C LYS A 18 15.13 -13.82 12.03
N LYS A 19 14.62 -13.14 13.06
CA LYS A 19 13.41 -12.32 12.96
C LYS A 19 13.63 -11.40 11.75
N LYS A 20 12.81 -11.57 10.70
CA LYS A 20 12.79 -10.65 9.57
C LYS A 20 12.65 -9.23 10.15
N PRO A 21 13.43 -8.24 9.68
CA PRO A 21 13.27 -6.88 10.14
C PRO A 21 11.80 -6.48 9.94
N ALA A 22 11.22 -5.83 10.96
CA ALA A 22 9.89 -5.27 10.85
C ALA A 22 9.88 -4.31 9.66
N TYR A 23 8.98 -4.53 8.70
CA TYR A 23 8.82 -3.66 7.54
C TYR A 23 8.49 -2.25 8.05
N GLN A 24 9.46 -1.34 7.97
CA GLN A 24 9.21 0.09 8.13
C GLN A 24 8.72 0.59 6.77
N PRO A 25 7.48 1.07 6.63
CA PRO A 25 7.02 1.65 5.39
C PRO A 25 7.91 2.85 5.08
N GLY A 26 8.57 2.84 3.92
CA GLY A 26 9.33 3.99 3.43
C GLY A 26 8.42 5.17 3.05
N PRO A 27 9.00 6.34 2.74
CA PRO A 27 8.23 7.53 2.41
C PRO A 27 7.27 7.27 1.24
N SER A 28 6.02 7.68 1.40
CA SER A 28 4.91 7.39 0.49
C SER A 28 4.12 8.65 0.17
N ILE A 29 3.42 8.66 -0.96
CA ILE A 29 2.51 9.74 -1.35
C ILE A 29 1.10 9.19 -1.40
N ARG A 30 0.21 9.81 -0.63
CA ARG A 30 -1.21 9.53 -0.65
C ARG A 30 -1.92 10.63 -1.45
N VAL A 31 -2.68 10.24 -2.46
CA VAL A 31 -3.48 11.17 -3.27
C VAL A 31 -4.95 10.87 -3.05
N THR A 32 -5.71 11.93 -2.76
CA THR A 32 -7.17 11.88 -2.63
C THR A 32 -7.80 12.59 -3.82
N LEU A 33 -8.61 11.88 -4.60
CA LEU A 33 -9.42 12.43 -5.69
C LEU A 33 -10.89 12.56 -5.28
N SER A 34 -11.55 13.56 -5.85
CA SER A 34 -12.99 13.61 -5.98
C SER A 34 -13.36 12.92 -7.29
N VAL A 35 -14.21 11.90 -7.21
CA VAL A 35 -14.66 11.11 -8.36
C VAL A 35 -16.18 11.03 -8.39
N ARG A 36 -16.75 10.75 -9.56
CA ARG A 36 -18.19 10.51 -9.73
C ARG A 36 -18.44 9.21 -10.45
N LYS A 37 -19.63 8.64 -10.27
CA LYS A 37 -20.11 7.54 -11.11
C LYS A 37 -20.50 8.09 -12.49
N PRO A 38 -20.44 7.26 -13.54
CA PRO A 38 -20.80 7.65 -14.91
C PRO A 38 -22.29 8.01 -15.05
N ASP A 39 -23.15 7.37 -14.24
CA ASP A 39 -24.59 7.65 -14.16
C ASP A 39 -24.91 8.97 -13.42
N GLY A 40 -23.89 9.69 -12.94
CA GLY A 40 -24.04 10.89 -12.14
C GLY A 40 -24.09 10.61 -10.64
N GLY A 41 -24.56 11.60 -9.86
CA GLY A 41 -24.66 11.53 -8.41
C GLY A 41 -23.61 12.32 -7.64
N LEU A 42 -23.62 12.15 -6.32
CA LEU A 42 -22.74 12.88 -5.40
C LEU A 42 -21.27 12.51 -5.62
N PRO A 43 -20.34 13.48 -5.43
CA PRO A 43 -18.92 13.18 -5.48
C PRO A 43 -18.51 12.24 -4.34
N ILE A 44 -17.68 11.26 -4.68
CA ILE A 44 -17.10 10.26 -3.77
C ILE A 44 -15.60 10.51 -3.68
N ARG A 45 -15.00 10.19 -2.53
CA ARG A 45 -13.55 10.28 -2.36
C ARG A 45 -12.90 8.97 -2.80
N PHE A 46 -11.90 9.07 -3.67
CA PHE A 46 -11.05 7.95 -4.07
C PHE A 46 -9.64 8.21 -3.56
N VAL A 47 -9.12 7.32 -2.72
CA VAL A 47 -7.82 7.50 -2.06
C VAL A 47 -6.92 6.34 -2.44
N ASP A 48 -5.70 6.65 -2.86
CA ASP A 48 -4.70 5.63 -3.15
C ASP A 48 -3.31 6.15 -2.76
N THR A 49 -2.43 5.22 -2.38
CA THR A 49 -1.11 5.53 -1.81
C THR A 49 -0.04 4.82 -2.62
N TYR A 50 1.02 5.57 -2.95
CA TYR A 50 2.15 5.06 -3.72
C TYR A 50 3.46 5.18 -2.94
N PRO A 51 4.36 4.19 -3.06
CA PRO A 51 5.72 4.32 -2.56
C PRO A 51 6.48 5.41 -3.34
N THR A 52 7.47 6.01 -2.70
CA THR A 52 8.29 7.16 -3.15
C THR A 52 8.36 7.35 -4.67
N MET A 53 7.51 8.23 -5.20
CA MET A 53 7.50 8.68 -6.60
C MET A 53 7.21 10.18 -6.68
N SER A 54 7.23 10.79 -7.86
CA SER A 54 6.84 12.20 -8.02
C SER A 54 5.33 12.38 -7.74
N GLU A 55 4.93 13.49 -7.10
CA GLU A 55 3.53 13.82 -6.81
C GLU A 55 2.65 13.84 -8.07
N LEU A 56 3.22 14.31 -9.18
CA LEU A 56 2.55 14.33 -10.48
C LEU A 56 2.29 12.90 -10.98
N LEU A 57 3.29 12.03 -10.88
CA LEU A 57 3.16 10.62 -11.29
C LEU A 57 2.15 9.89 -10.41
N ALA A 58 2.21 10.08 -9.10
CA ALA A 58 1.22 9.52 -8.17
C ALA A 58 -0.20 9.96 -8.54
N THR A 59 -0.39 11.25 -8.84
CA THR A 59 -1.69 11.79 -9.25
C THR A 59 -2.20 11.14 -10.54
N ILE A 60 -1.33 11.01 -11.55
CA ILE A 60 -1.67 10.36 -12.84
C ILE A 60 -2.09 8.91 -12.60
N GLU A 61 -1.33 8.17 -11.80
CA GLU A 61 -1.61 6.76 -11.50
C GLU A 61 -2.90 6.58 -10.71
N VAL A 62 -3.20 7.45 -9.73
CA VAL A 62 -4.50 7.44 -9.03
C VAL A 62 -5.65 7.74 -10.00
N GLN A 63 -5.49 8.72 -10.90
CA GLN A 63 -6.52 9.02 -11.90
C GLN A 63 -6.76 7.84 -12.85
N LYS A 64 -5.70 7.15 -13.29
CA LYS A 64 -5.81 5.94 -14.11
C LYS A 64 -6.56 4.84 -13.37
N LYS A 65 -6.22 4.57 -12.10
CA LYS A 65 -6.93 3.58 -11.27
C LYS A 65 -8.40 3.92 -11.08
N ALA A 66 -8.72 5.19 -10.82
CA ALA A 66 -10.10 5.65 -10.70
C ALA A 66 -10.89 5.38 -11.99
N ARG A 67 -10.32 5.69 -13.16
CA ARG A 67 -10.93 5.41 -14.47
C ARG A 67 -11.08 3.92 -14.74
N ALA A 68 -10.06 3.11 -14.41
CA ALA A 68 -10.12 1.65 -14.53
C ALA A 68 -11.22 1.03 -13.65
N SER A 69 -11.54 1.69 -12.54
CA SER A 69 -12.65 1.31 -11.65
C SER A 69 -14.02 1.79 -12.13
N GLY A 70 -14.11 2.36 -13.34
CA GLY A 70 -15.34 2.90 -13.91
C GLY A 70 -15.78 4.23 -13.28
N LEU A 71 -14.89 4.94 -12.60
CA LEU A 71 -15.18 6.24 -11.98
C LEU A 71 -14.61 7.38 -12.82
N ILE A 72 -15.29 8.52 -12.80
CA ILE A 72 -14.86 9.73 -13.50
C ILE A 72 -14.13 10.65 -12.49
N PRO A 73 -12.81 10.79 -12.58
CA PRO A 73 -12.08 11.73 -11.74
C PRO A 73 -12.42 13.18 -12.10
N TRP A 74 -12.77 13.97 -11.08
CA TRP A 74 -13.20 15.35 -11.23
C TRP A 74 -12.13 16.35 -10.78
N ALA A 75 -11.58 16.16 -9.58
CA ALA A 75 -10.58 17.07 -9.02
C ALA A 75 -9.66 16.33 -8.04
N VAL A 76 -8.42 16.82 -7.92
CA VAL A 76 -7.52 16.41 -6.83
C VAL A 76 -7.93 17.19 -5.59
N LEU A 77 -8.19 16.47 -4.49
CA LEU A 77 -8.60 17.08 -3.22
C LEU A 77 -7.41 17.29 -2.27
N SER A 78 -6.48 16.34 -2.25
CA SER A 78 -5.31 16.41 -1.37
C SER A 78 -4.18 15.53 -1.89
N ILE A 79 -2.95 15.96 -1.64
CA ILE A 79 -1.72 15.21 -1.85
C ILE A 79 -0.95 15.28 -0.53
N GLU A 80 -0.73 14.14 0.10
CA GLU A 80 -0.09 14.02 1.41
C GLU A 80 1.18 13.19 1.28
N ARG A 81 2.31 13.73 1.75
CA ARG A 81 3.56 12.97 1.89
C ARG A 81 3.59 12.33 3.28
N ILE A 82 3.69 11.02 3.31
CA ILE A 82 3.77 10.21 4.53
C ILE A 82 5.24 9.78 4.64
N THR A 83 5.94 10.25 5.67
CA THR A 83 7.35 9.91 5.96
C THR A 83 7.42 8.92 7.12
#